data_AF-A0A0S8GMB2-F1
#
_entry.id   AF-A0A0S8GMB2-F1
#
_cell.length_a   1.000
_cell.length_b   1.000
_cell.length_c   1.000
_cell.angle_alpha   90.00
_cell.angle_beta   90.00
_cell.angle_gamma   90.00
#
_symmetry.space_group_name_H-M   'P 1'
#
loop_
_entity.id
_entity.type
_entity.pdbx_description
1 polymer ?
#
loop_
_entity_poly.entity_id
_entity_poly.type
_entity_poly.pdbx_seq_one_letter_code
_entity_poly.pdbx_strand_id
1 'polypeptide(L)'
;MVGIIYVQGKVGNPRQKQRTVRFLLDSGATYTVLPRKTWQALKLKAQRQMSFTLADGTTVRRDVSEAYIVLPQGRAHSPVIRNDKIPYVLVIRLVITIIVDFSVRLSIGLSIILLSCGFFID
;
A
#
# COMPACT_ATOMS: atom_id res chain seq x y z
N MET A 1 -20.58 12.16 5.01
CA MET A 1 -20.66 10.79 4.46
C MET A 1 -19.25 10.29 4.23
N VAL A 2 -18.80 9.27 4.96
CA VAL A 2 -17.44 8.71 4.78
C VAL A 2 -17.51 7.70 3.65
N GLY A 3 -16.93 8.02 2.49
CA GLY A 3 -16.86 7.12 1.35
C GLY A 3 -15.80 6.05 1.56
N ILE A 4 -16.20 4.78 1.55
CA ILE A 4 -15.27 3.65 1.56
C ILE A 4 -14.75 3.48 0.12
N ILE A 5 -13.46 3.72 -0.10
CA ILE A 5 -12.84 3.62 -1.43
C ILE A 5 -12.10 2.29 -1.55
N TYR A 6 -12.42 1.55 -2.62
CA TYR A 6 -11.71 0.33 -2.97
C TYR A 6 -10.94 0.49 -4.27
N VAL A 7 -9.74 -0.07 -4.33
CA VAL A 7 -8.96 -0.19 -5.57
C VAL A 7 -8.56 -1.65 -5.78
N GLN A 8 -8.65 -2.11 -7.03
CA GLN A 8 -8.13 -3.42 -7.39
C GLN A 8 -6.63 -3.34 -7.64
N GLY A 9 -5.89 -4.32 -7.16
CA GLY A 9 -4.47 -4.43 -7.48
C GLY A 9 -3.93 -5.81 -7.12
N LYS A 10 -2.60 -5.95 -7.15
CA LYS A 10 -1.91 -7.19 -6.80
C LYS A 10 -1.08 -7.00 -5.55
N VAL A 11 -1.04 -8.01 -4.71
CA VAL A 11 -0.09 -8.15 -3.61
C VAL A 11 0.74 -9.40 -3.84
N GLY A 12 2.03 -9.31 -3.60
CA GLY A 12 2.97 -10.39 -3.85
C GLY A 12 4.00 -10.56 -2.74
N ASN A 13 4.63 -11.73 -2.71
CA ASN A 13 5.81 -11.96 -1.90
C ASN A 13 7.09 -11.63 -2.70
N PRO A 14 8.25 -11.49 -2.04
CA PRO A 14 9.54 -11.29 -2.73
C PRO A 14 9.94 -12.44 -3.68
N ARG A 15 9.31 -13.62 -3.56
CA ARG A 15 9.57 -14.83 -4.36
C ARG A 15 8.53 -15.02 -5.50
N GLN A 16 8.01 -13.91 -6.03
CA GLN A 16 7.13 -13.83 -7.21
C GLN A 16 5.73 -14.44 -7.12
N LYS A 17 5.27 -14.93 -5.97
CA LYS A 17 3.83 -15.28 -5.82
C LYS A 17 3.02 -14.01 -5.68
N GLN A 18 1.97 -13.87 -6.48
CA GLN A 18 1.08 -12.71 -6.45
C GLN A 18 -0.39 -13.13 -6.35
N ARG A 19 -1.22 -12.25 -5.80
CA ARG A 19 -2.68 -12.35 -5.82
C ARG A 19 -3.31 -11.02 -6.14
N THR A 20 -4.33 -11.06 -6.99
CA THR A 20 -5.24 -9.94 -7.17
C THR A 20 -6.16 -9.83 -5.95
N VAL A 21 -6.24 -8.64 -5.38
CA VAL A 21 -7.06 -8.34 -4.20
C VAL A 21 -7.73 -6.97 -4.38
N ARG A 22 -8.84 -6.76 -3.67
CA ARG A 22 -9.41 -5.43 -3.48
C ARG A 22 -8.83 -4.82 -2.22
N PHE A 23 -8.15 -3.71 -2.38
CA PHE A 23 -7.57 -2.93 -1.31
C PHE A 23 -8.60 -1.93 -0.82
N LEU A 24 -8.79 -1.86 0.49
CA LEU A 24 -9.49 -0.76 1.15
C LEU A 24 -8.48 0.35 1.40
N LEU A 25 -8.76 1.53 0.85
CA LEU A 25 -7.93 2.72 1.08
C LEU A 25 -8.35 3.36 2.40
N ASP A 26 -7.41 3.44 3.34
CA ASP A 26 -7.64 4.00 4.66
C ASP A 26 -6.51 4.98 5.01
N SER A 27 -6.84 6.27 5.09
CA SER A 27 -5.88 7.32 5.45
C SER A 27 -5.45 7.29 6.91
N GLY A 28 -6.23 6.63 7.78
CA GLY A 28 -5.95 6.46 9.20
C GLY A 28 -5.05 5.27 9.53
N ALA A 29 -4.79 4.38 8.55
CA ALA A 29 -3.95 3.21 8.75
C ALA A 29 -2.46 3.54 8.55
N THR A 30 -1.64 3.31 9.58
CA THR A 30 -0.17 3.43 9.51
C THR A 30 0.51 2.21 8.89
N TYR A 31 -0.11 1.04 8.94
CA TYR A 31 0.46 -0.21 8.40
C TYR A 31 -0.49 -0.93 7.44
N THR A 32 0.07 -1.62 6.44
CA THR A 32 -0.71 -2.43 5.51
C THR A 32 -1.10 -3.70 6.25
N VAL A 33 -2.36 -4.09 6.19
CA VAL A 33 -2.88 -5.26 6.90
C VAL A 33 -3.33 -6.31 5.90
N LEU A 34 -2.78 -7.53 6.03
CA LEU A 34 -3.18 -8.66 5.21
C LEU A 34 -4.05 -9.63 6.03
N PRO A 35 -5.22 -10.03 5.51
CA PRO A 35 -5.98 -11.14 6.06
C PRO A 35 -5.15 -12.43 6.05
N ARG A 36 -5.34 -13.27 7.07
CA ARG A 36 -4.69 -14.59 7.20
C ARG A 36 -4.73 -15.40 5.91
N LYS A 37 -5.87 -15.42 5.20
CA LYS A 37 -6.05 -16.13 3.93
C LYS A 37 -5.08 -15.63 2.85
N THR A 38 -4.94 -14.31 2.70
CA THR A 38 -4.02 -13.70 1.73
C THR A 38 -2.57 -13.96 2.12
N TRP A 39 -2.23 -13.78 3.40
CA TRP A 39 -0.90 -14.07 3.94
C TRP A 39 -0.44 -15.51 3.63
N GLN A 40 -1.30 -16.48 3.92
CA GLN A 40 -1.03 -17.91 3.67
C GLN A 40 -0.93 -18.23 2.17
N ALA A 41 -1.82 -17.67 1.35
CA ALA A 41 -1.77 -17.86 -0.10
C ALA A 41 -0.46 -17.35 -0.73
N LEU A 42 0.04 -16.22 -0.22
CA LEU A 42 1.33 -15.66 -0.60
C LEU A 42 2.52 -16.41 0.02
N LYS A 43 2.29 -17.37 0.90
CA LYS A 43 3.32 -18.10 1.66
C LYS A 43 4.29 -17.14 2.38
N LEU A 44 3.77 -16.02 2.91
CA LEU A 44 4.58 -15.08 3.67
C LEU A 44 5.04 -15.72 4.98
N LYS A 45 6.29 -15.46 5.35
CA LYS A 45 6.86 -15.83 6.64
C LYS A 45 7.01 -14.57 7.49
N ALA A 46 6.74 -14.69 8.79
CA ALA A 46 7.03 -13.62 9.73
C ALA A 46 8.53 -13.35 9.69
N GLN A 47 8.91 -12.10 9.43
CA GLN A 47 10.30 -11.64 9.47
C GLN A 47 10.62 -11.01 10.83
N ARG A 48 9.62 -10.40 11.46
CA ARG A 48 9.70 -9.82 12.80
C ARG A 48 8.34 -9.84 13.48
N GLN A 49 8.33 -9.67 14.80
CA GLN A 49 7.12 -9.36 15.57
C GLN A 49 7.20 -7.93 16.08
N MET A 50 6.07 -7.23 16.02
CA MET A 50 5.94 -5.86 16.51
C MET A 50 4.71 -5.74 17.41
N SER A 51 4.81 -4.88 18.42
CA SER A 51 3.68 -4.51 19.28
C SER A 51 2.95 -3.32 18.68
N PHE A 52 1.62 -3.36 18.69
CA PHE A 52 0.75 -2.32 18.16
C PHE A 52 -0.29 -1.96 19.21
N THR A 53 -0.46 -0.67 19.47
CA THR A 53 -1.55 -0.16 20.30
C THR A 53 -2.77 0.06 19.42
N LEU A 54 -3.89 -0.54 19.80
CA LEU A 54 -5.18 -0.39 19.11
C LEU A 54 -5.94 0.83 19.63
N ALA A 55 -7.02 1.20 18.94
CA ALA A 55 -7.84 2.36 19.29
C ALA A 55 -8.51 2.25 20.67
N ASP A 56 -8.67 1.03 21.20
CA ASP A 56 -9.18 0.77 22.55
C ASP A 56 -8.09 0.81 23.64
N GLY A 57 -6.86 1.20 23.27
CA GLY A 57 -5.69 1.26 24.17
C GLY A 57 -5.00 -0.09 24.40
N THR A 58 -5.55 -1.19 23.89
CA THR A 58 -4.93 -2.51 24.07
C THR A 58 -3.68 -2.66 23.21
N THR A 59 -2.68 -3.37 23.72
CA THR A 59 -1.46 -3.70 22.96
C THR A 59 -1.53 -5.13 22.44
N VAL A 60 -1.32 -5.31 21.14
CA VAL A 60 -1.27 -6.62 20.48
C VAL A 60 0.07 -6.85 19.83
N ARG A 61 0.61 -8.07 19.90
CA ARG A 61 1.78 -8.47 19.12
C ARG A 61 1.34 -9.08 17.80
N ARG A 62 1.92 -8.62 16.69
CA ARG A 62 1.61 -9.14 15.35
C ARG A 62 2.88 -9.48 14.58
N ASP A 63 2.75 -10.52 13.77
CA ASP A 63 3.76 -10.91 12.80
C ASP A 63 3.78 -9.89 11.65
N VAL A 64 4.98 -9.44 11.31
CA VAL A 64 5.24 -8.50 10.23
C VAL A 64 6.15 -9.18 9.20
N SER A 65 5.83 -8.96 7.94
CA SER A 65 6.62 -9.39 6.79
C SER A 65 6.68 -8.24 5.78
N GLU A 66 7.25 -8.50 4.62
CA GLU A 66 7.33 -7.55 3.52
C GLU A 66 6.58 -8.10 2.30
N ALA A 67 5.75 -7.27 1.70
CA ALA A 67 5.02 -7.59 0.48
C ALA A 67 5.30 -6.55 -0.60
N TYR A 68 5.25 -7.02 -1.83
CA TYR A 68 5.29 -6.18 -3.02
C TYR A 68 3.86 -5.89 -3.48
N ILE A 69 3.49 -4.61 -3.55
CA ILE A 69 2.14 -4.15 -3.88
C ILE A 69 2.19 -3.49 -5.26
N VAL A 70 1.21 -3.83 -6.09
CA VAL A 70 0.99 -3.24 -7.41
C VAL A 70 -0.43 -2.71 -7.48
N LEU A 71 -0.56 -1.41 -7.70
CA LEU A 71 -1.82 -0.71 -7.92
C LEU A 71 -1.79 -0.09 -9.33
N PRO A 72 -2.94 0.34 -9.89
CA PRO A 72 -2.96 1.06 -11.17
C PRO A 72 -2.05 2.28 -11.19
N GLN A 73 -1.85 2.92 -10.04
CA GLN A 73 -1.05 4.12 -9.92
C GLN A 73 0.46 3.82 -9.86
N GLY A 74 0.87 2.60 -9.45
CA GLY A 74 2.29 2.27 -9.28
C GLY A 74 2.59 1.02 -8.43
N ARG A 75 3.87 0.83 -8.11
CA ARG A 75 4.39 -0.36 -7.41
C ARG A 75 5.33 0.00 -6.27
N ALA A 76 5.26 -0.71 -5.15
CA ALA A 76 6.15 -0.50 -4.01
C ALA A 76 6.27 -1.73 -3.12
N HIS A 77 7.35 -1.79 -2.34
CA HIS A 77 7.49 -2.71 -1.21
C HIS A 77 6.90 -2.07 0.04
N SER A 78 6.21 -2.86 0.86
CA SER A 78 5.55 -2.38 2.08
C SER A 78 5.64 -3.42 3.20
N PRO A 79 5.89 -2.99 4.45
CA PRO A 79 5.70 -3.87 5.59
C PRO A 79 4.22 -4.21 5.73
N VAL A 80 3.92 -5.49 5.88
CA VAL A 80 2.56 -6.02 6.02
C VAL A 80 2.40 -6.72 7.35
N ILE A 81 1.29 -6.43 8.02
CA ILE A 81 0.88 -7.06 9.28
C ILE A 81 -0.06 -8.20 8.97
N ARG A 82 0.19 -9.38 9.55
CA ARG A 82 -0.79 -10.47 9.53
C ARG A 82 -1.94 -10.15 10.48
N ASN A 83 -3.17 -10.18 9.96
CA ASN A 83 -4.35 -10.08 10.80
C ASN A 83 -5.37 -11.17 10.50
N ASP A 84 -5.95 -11.70 11.57
CA ASP A 84 -6.92 -12.79 11.50
C ASP A 84 -8.36 -12.28 11.57
N LYS A 85 -8.57 -11.02 12.00
CA LYS A 85 -9.90 -10.45 12.24
C LYS A 85 -10.47 -9.68 11.05
N ILE A 86 -9.64 -9.09 10.20
CA ILE A 86 -10.08 -8.25 9.08
C ILE A 86 -10.03 -9.07 7.79
N PRO A 87 -11.15 -9.15 7.03
CA PRO A 87 -11.21 -9.95 5.80
C PRO A 87 -10.67 -9.20 4.57
N TYR A 88 -10.47 -7.89 4.65
CA TYR A 88 -10.00 -7.04 3.56
C TYR A 88 -8.51 -6.73 3.69
N VAL A 89 -7.86 -6.47 2.56
CA VAL A 89 -6.50 -5.91 2.58
C VAL A 89 -6.61 -4.40 2.77
N LEU A 90 -6.07 -3.89 3.86
CA LEU A 90 -6.00 -2.45 4.14
C LEU A 90 -4.65 -1.93 3.68
N VAL A 91 -4.63 -0.84 2.91
CA VAL A 91 -3.39 -0.21 2.44
C VAL A 91 -3.21 1.16 3.07
N ILE A 92 -1.99 1.41 3.55
CA ILE A 92 -1.55 2.69 4.12
C ILE A 92 -1.54 3.76 3.05
N ARG A 93 -1.86 4.97 3.52
CA ARG A 93 -1.44 6.25 2.92
C ARG A 93 0.00 6.30 2.39
N LEU A 94 1.03 5.68 3.00
CA LEU A 94 2.43 5.83 2.55
C LEU A 94 2.69 5.22 1.16
N VAL A 95 2.11 4.05 0.85
CA VAL A 95 2.27 3.43 -0.48
C VAL A 95 1.55 4.25 -1.54
N ILE A 96 0.38 4.79 -1.20
CA ILE A 96 -0.38 5.69 -2.07
C ILE A 96 0.36 7.02 -2.23
N THR A 97 0.90 7.63 -1.17
CA THR A 97 1.65 8.89 -1.25
C THR A 97 2.91 8.72 -2.09
N ILE A 98 3.71 7.66 -1.94
CA ILE A 98 4.87 7.45 -2.82
C ILE A 98 4.44 7.35 -4.30
N ILE A 99 3.35 6.64 -4.56
CA ILE A 99 2.88 6.40 -5.92
C ILE A 99 2.18 7.64 -6.53
N VAL A 100 1.37 8.34 -5.73
CA VAL A 100 0.59 9.52 -6.12
C VAL A 100 1.46 10.77 -6.11
N ASP A 101 2.36 11.00 -5.13
CA ASP A 101 3.35 12.09 -5.20
C ASP A 101 4.32 11.87 -6.35
N PHE A 102 4.75 10.64 -6.66
CA PHE A 102 5.60 10.43 -7.84
C PHE A 102 4.85 10.78 -9.12
N SER A 103 3.60 10.34 -9.28
CA SER A 103 2.82 10.65 -10.47
C SER A 103 2.42 12.13 -10.54
N VAL A 104 2.02 12.76 -9.44
CA VAL A 104 1.65 14.18 -9.36
C VAL A 104 2.87 15.10 -9.49
N ARG A 105 4.03 14.79 -8.87
CA ARG A 105 5.27 15.54 -9.11
C ARG A 105 5.79 15.35 -10.52
N LEU A 106 5.64 14.17 -11.13
CA LEU A 106 6.03 13.98 -12.52
C LEU A 106 5.09 14.73 -13.46
N SER A 107 3.78 14.75 -13.24
CA SER A 107 2.81 15.46 -14.10
C SER A 107 2.85 16.98 -13.94
N ILE A 108 3.02 17.49 -12.72
CA ILE A 108 3.18 18.93 -12.47
C ILE A 108 4.61 19.38 -12.85
N GLY A 109 5.62 18.53 -12.61
CA GLY A 109 7.01 18.76 -13.03
C GLY A 109 7.19 18.73 -14.55
N LEU A 110 6.57 17.79 -15.28
CA LEU A 110 6.55 17.79 -16.75
C LEU A 110 5.75 18.97 -17.28
N SER A 111 4.65 19.36 -16.65
CA SER A 111 3.89 20.55 -17.09
C SER A 111 4.70 21.82 -16.90
N ILE A 112 5.47 21.97 -15.81
CA ILE A 112 6.37 23.11 -15.61
C ILE A 112 7.55 23.06 -16.59
N ILE A 113 8.11 21.89 -16.89
CA ILE A 113 9.19 21.73 -17.88
C ILE A 113 8.68 21.96 -19.32
N LEU A 114 7.46 21.53 -19.65
CA LEU A 114 6.83 21.79 -20.96
C LEU A 114 6.34 23.24 -21.09
N LEU A 115 5.92 23.88 -19.99
CA LEU A 115 5.63 25.32 -19.94
C LEU A 115 6.90 26.18 -19.98
N SER A 116 8.04 25.69 -19.49
CA SER A 116 9.34 26.39 -19.60
C SER A 116 10.14 26.04 -20.85
N CYS A 117 9.70 25.06 -21.65
CA CYS A 117 10.32 24.68 -22.93
C CYS A 117 9.44 25.09 -24.14
N GLY A 118 8.39 25.88 -23.91
CA GLY A 118 7.41 26.30 -24.92
C GLY A 118 7.54 27.72 -25.44
N PHE A 119 8.73 28.36 -25.41
CA PHE A 119 8.98 29.66 -26.08
C PHE A 119 10.48 29.88 -26.36
N PHE A 120 11.04 29.17 -27.36
CA PHE A 120 12.17 29.65 -28.18
C PHE A 120 12.37 28.76 -29.41
N ILE A 121 11.43 28.78 -30.36
CA ILE A 121 11.71 28.64 -31.80
C ILE A 121 10.79 29.67 -32.48
N ASP A 122 11.21 30.92 -32.37
CA ASP A 122 11.34 31.94 -33.43
C ASP A 122 11.74 33.27 -32.77
#